data_AF-A0A090LTI3-F1
#
_entry.id   AF-A0A090LTI3-F1
#
_cell.length_a   1.000
_cell.length_b   1.000
_cell.length_c   1.000
_cell.angle_alpha   90.00
_cell.angle_beta   90.00
_cell.angle_gamma   90.00
#
_symmetry.space_group_name_H-M   'P 1'
#
loop_
_entity.id
_entity.type
_entity.pdbx_description
1 polymer ?
#
loop_
_entity_poly.entity_id
_entity_poly.type
_entity_poly.pdbx_seq_one_letter_code
_entity_poly.pdbx_strand_id
1 'polypeptide(L)'
;MSLLKVLFFSIFFGFIIFTTNGCNFKCTGWLRGPCQLIIDVKTDVFLPKAKSLMFIQDYNSLQLAWYQRHKKQNALPYMNKIVALKFDQNMVKRLCTFYNLRYRNPTSIMLIDSSMRTNSFRSNSFRSNSFRSNSIKNNFARSSLRNSRRNSFSNF
;
A
#
# COMPACT_ATOMS: atom_id res chain seq x y z
N MET A 1 44.79 12.20 -14.51
CA MET A 1 44.16 10.93 -14.07
C MET A 1 43.20 11.07 -12.89
N SER A 2 43.28 12.11 -12.06
CA SER A 2 42.44 12.24 -10.86
C SER A 2 40.98 12.66 -11.13
N LEU A 3 40.73 13.45 -12.18
CA LEU A 3 39.42 14.03 -12.46
C LEU A 3 38.38 12.98 -12.94
N LEU A 4 38.82 12.01 -13.75
CA LEU A 4 37.99 10.87 -14.17
C LEU A 4 37.56 9.99 -12.99
N LYS A 5 38.46 9.80 -12.01
CA LYS A 5 38.16 9.02 -10.80
C LYS A 5 37.09 9.72 -9.95
N VAL A 6 37.21 11.03 -9.76
CA VAL A 6 36.22 11.82 -9.00
C VAL A 6 34.84 11.79 -9.68
N LEU A 7 34.80 11.93 -11.01
CA LEU A 7 33.55 11.83 -11.79
C LEU A 7 32.92 10.44 -11.67
N PHE A 8 33.71 9.38 -11.80
CA PHE A 8 33.23 8.02 -11.66
C PHE A 8 32.66 7.74 -10.27
N PHE A 9 33.36 8.16 -9.21
CA PHE A 9 32.85 8.04 -7.84
C PHE A 9 31.55 8.83 -7.64
N SER A 10 31.48 10.07 -8.13
CA SER A 10 30.26 10.88 -8.01
C SER A 10 29.06 10.25 -8.74
N ILE A 11 29.27 9.71 -9.94
CA ILE A 11 28.22 9.03 -10.72
C ILE A 11 27.81 7.73 -10.03
N PHE A 12 28.78 6.96 -9.54
CA PHE A 12 28.54 5.69 -8.86
C PHE A 12 27.80 5.87 -7.54
N PHE A 13 28.22 6.80 -6.69
CA PHE A 13 27.52 7.13 -5.45
C PHE A 13 26.14 7.74 -5.70
N GLY A 14 26.00 8.60 -6.72
CA GLY A 14 24.70 9.09 -7.16
C GLY A 14 23.78 7.94 -7.56
N PHE A 15 24.27 6.99 -8.37
CA PHE A 15 23.51 5.82 -8.81
C PHE A 15 23.12 4.93 -7.63
N ILE A 16 24.03 4.68 -6.68
CA ILE A 16 23.71 3.92 -5.45
C ILE A 16 22.59 4.59 -4.66
N ILE A 17 22.70 5.90 -4.39
CA ILE A 17 21.66 6.67 -3.68
C ILE A 17 20.30 6.59 -4.41
N PHE A 18 20.29 6.59 -5.75
CA PHE A 18 19.07 6.39 -6.52
C PHE A 18 18.50 4.97 -6.41
N THR A 19 19.35 3.94 -6.45
CA THR A 19 18.94 2.52 -6.37
C THR A 19 18.50 2.07 -4.97
N THR A 20 18.87 2.78 -3.90
CA THR A 20 18.52 2.41 -2.51
C THR A 20 17.11 2.80 -2.07
N ASN A 21 16.34 3.54 -2.86
CA ASN A 21 15.06 4.12 -2.41
C ASN A 21 13.92 3.12 -2.16
N GLY A 22 14.16 1.81 -2.29
CA GLY A 22 13.20 0.77 -1.89
C GLY A 22 11.85 0.85 -2.60
N CYS A 23 11.74 1.58 -3.70
CA CYS A 23 10.49 1.88 -4.38
C CYS A 23 10.63 1.60 -5.87
N ASN A 24 9.60 0.98 -6.46
CA ASN A 24 9.54 0.62 -7.87
C ASN A 24 8.18 1.02 -8.45
N PHE A 25 8.20 1.77 -9.55
CA PHE A 25 7.00 2.24 -10.22
C PHE A 25 6.80 1.51 -11.54
N LYS A 26 5.67 0.78 -11.66
CA LYS A 26 5.34 -0.01 -12.86
C LYS A 26 4.02 0.45 -13.45
N CYS A 27 3.95 0.63 -14.75
CA CYS A 27 2.69 0.89 -15.45
C CYS A 27 2.35 -0.27 -16.37
N THR A 28 1.09 -0.70 -16.35
CA THR A 28 0.60 -1.67 -17.32
C THR A 28 0.17 -0.94 -18.60
N GLY A 29 0.52 -1.49 -19.76
CA GLY A 29 0.11 -0.94 -21.05
C GLY A 29 0.89 0.30 -21.52
N TRP A 30 0.97 0.45 -22.84
CA TRP A 30 1.78 1.48 -23.49
C TRP A 30 1.16 2.89 -23.37
N LEU A 31 -0.17 3.00 -23.51
CA LEU A 31 -0.85 4.30 -23.68
C LEU A 31 -1.63 4.82 -22.45
N ARG A 32 -2.41 3.99 -21.75
CA ARG A 32 -3.29 4.46 -20.64
C ARG A 32 -3.66 3.39 -19.59
N GLY A 33 -2.79 2.43 -19.31
CA GLY A 33 -3.11 1.45 -18.26
C GLY A 33 -2.77 1.96 -16.85
N PRO A 34 -3.33 1.32 -15.82
CA PRO A 34 -3.08 1.66 -14.42
C PRO A 34 -1.60 1.45 -14.07
N CYS A 35 -1.12 2.28 -13.14
CA CYS A 35 0.21 2.14 -12.58
C CYS A 35 0.15 1.60 -11.14
N GLN A 36 1.28 1.04 -10.71
CA GLN A 36 1.48 0.47 -9.41
C GLN A 36 2.79 0.99 -8.84
N LEU A 37 2.69 1.64 -7.68
CA LEU A 37 3.79 2.07 -6.85
C LEU A 37 4.09 0.97 -5.83
N ILE A 38 5.14 0.19 -6.08
CA ILE A 38 5.58 -0.90 -5.22
C ILE A 38 6.61 -0.34 -4.25
N ILE A 39 6.36 -0.49 -2.94
CA ILE A 39 7.21 0.06 -1.89
C ILE A 39 7.67 -1.08 -0.99
N ASP A 40 8.97 -1.25 -0.87
CA ASP A 40 9.59 -2.19 0.06
C ASP A 40 9.70 -1.56 1.44
N VAL A 41 8.89 -2.07 2.36
CA VAL A 41 8.78 -1.58 3.74
C VAL A 41 10.05 -1.81 4.57
N LYS A 42 11.02 -2.59 4.07
CA LYS A 42 12.29 -2.80 4.75
C LYS A 42 13.29 -1.70 4.43
N THR A 43 13.36 -1.29 3.17
CA THR A 43 14.39 -0.38 2.67
C THR A 43 13.91 1.06 2.54
N ASP A 44 12.61 1.28 2.36
CA ASP A 44 12.08 2.61 2.10
C ASP A 44 11.62 3.37 3.37
N VAL A 45 11.72 4.70 3.31
CA VAL A 45 11.23 5.66 4.32
C VAL A 45 9.76 6.04 4.11
N PHE A 46 8.91 5.05 3.83
CA PHE A 46 7.49 5.24 3.52
C PHE A 46 6.71 5.90 4.66
N LEU A 47 6.89 5.41 5.90
CA LEU A 47 6.09 5.87 7.05
C LEU A 47 6.19 7.38 7.28
N PRO A 48 7.39 8.00 7.36
CA PRO A 48 7.51 9.45 7.47
C PRO A 48 6.77 10.21 6.36
N LYS A 49 6.85 9.76 5.11
CA LYS A 49 6.17 10.38 3.96
C LYS A 49 4.65 10.21 4.03
N ALA A 50 4.17 9.07 4.52
CA ALA A 50 2.75 8.80 4.72
C ALA A 50 2.16 9.66 5.86
N LYS A 51 2.93 9.93 6.92
CA LYS A 51 2.50 10.72 8.09
C LYS A 51 1.95 12.10 7.70
N SER A 52 2.59 12.78 6.74
CA SER A 52 2.15 14.10 6.29
C SER A 52 0.93 14.08 5.37
N LEU A 53 0.54 12.91 4.87
CA LEU A 53 -0.57 12.76 3.93
C LEU A 53 -1.83 12.22 4.60
N MET A 54 -1.69 11.43 5.66
CA MET A 54 -2.78 10.73 6.31
C MET A 54 -3.28 11.45 7.57
N PHE A 55 -4.53 11.18 7.96
CA PHE A 55 -4.99 11.49 9.31
C PHE A 55 -4.21 10.72 10.36
N ILE A 56 -4.02 11.33 11.53
CA ILE A 56 -3.22 10.76 12.63
C ILE A 56 -3.73 9.37 13.08
N GLN A 57 -5.05 9.14 13.07
CA GLN A 57 -5.65 7.86 13.46
C GLN A 57 -5.30 6.73 12.48
N ASP A 58 -5.39 7.01 11.17
CA ASP A 58 -5.06 6.04 10.13
C ASP A 58 -3.55 5.77 10.10
N TYR A 59 -2.74 6.82 10.32
CA TYR A 59 -1.30 6.70 10.45
C TYR A 59 -0.89 5.82 11.64
N ASN A 60 -1.49 6.01 12.82
CA ASN A 60 -1.19 5.20 14.00
C ASN A 60 -1.51 3.71 13.77
N SER A 61 -2.62 3.43 13.09
CA SER A 61 -3.00 2.05 12.72
C SER A 61 -2.01 1.42 11.77
N LEU A 62 -1.57 2.18 10.75
CA LEU A 62 -0.56 1.76 9.80
C LEU A 62 0.81 1.55 10.47
N GLN A 63 1.19 2.45 11.37
CA GLN A 63 2.45 2.39 12.12
C GLN A 63 2.48 1.18 13.07
N LEU A 64 1.39 0.88 13.75
CA LEU A 64 1.28 -0.30 14.60
C LEU A 64 1.46 -1.59 13.78
N ALA A 65 0.79 -1.67 12.62
CA ALA A 65 0.91 -2.81 11.72
C ALA A 65 2.34 -2.94 11.17
N TRP A 66 2.99 -1.82 10.85
CA TRP A 66 4.38 -1.77 10.42
C TRP A 66 5.33 -2.34 11.47
N TYR A 67 5.15 -1.99 12.75
CA TYR A 67 5.95 -2.52 13.85
C TYR A 67 5.71 -4.02 14.07
N GLN A 68 4.47 -4.49 13.89
CA GLN A 68 4.09 -5.89 14.05
C GLN A 68 4.45 -6.78 12.86
N ARG A 69 4.98 -6.23 11.76
CA ARG A 69 5.17 -6.96 10.50
C ARG A 69 6.05 -8.21 10.59
N HIS A 70 7.06 -8.17 11.44
CA HIS A 70 7.97 -9.30 11.67
C HIS A 70 7.38 -10.37 12.60
N LYS A 71 6.35 -10.02 13.38
CA LYS A 71 5.73 -10.91 14.37
C LYS A 71 4.43 -11.54 13.87
N LYS A 72 3.72 -10.88 12.95
CA LYS A 72 2.41 -11.31 12.46
C LYS A 72 2.41 -11.44 10.94
N GLN A 73 2.14 -12.64 10.44
CA GLN A 73 2.06 -12.92 9.00
C GLN A 73 1.00 -12.05 8.28
N ASN A 74 -0.08 -11.68 8.98
CA ASN A 74 -1.18 -10.87 8.41
C ASN A 74 -0.95 -9.35 8.43
N ALA A 75 0.16 -8.88 8.99
CA ALA A 75 0.42 -7.45 9.12
C ALA A 75 0.60 -6.77 7.75
N LEU A 76 1.35 -7.37 6.82
CA LEU A 76 1.58 -6.78 5.50
C LEU A 76 0.31 -6.73 4.63
N PRO A 77 -0.52 -7.80 4.54
CA PRO A 77 -1.84 -7.71 3.92
C PRO A 77 -2.74 -6.64 4.57
N TYR A 78 -2.71 -6.52 5.90
CA TYR A 78 -3.47 -5.51 6.62
C TYR A 78 -3.00 -4.09 6.32
N MET A 79 -1.69 -3.85 6.23
CA MET A 79 -1.13 -2.57 5.80
C MET A 79 -1.56 -2.21 4.38
N ASN A 80 -1.48 -3.17 3.44
CA ASN A 80 -1.97 -2.98 2.08
C ASN A 80 -3.46 -2.64 2.03
N LYS A 81 -4.27 -3.28 2.89
CA LYS A 81 -5.70 -2.96 3.02
C LYS A 81 -5.91 -1.53 3.50
N ILE A 82 -5.17 -1.07 4.52
CA ILE A 82 -5.25 0.32 5.00
C ILE A 82 -4.90 1.29 3.86
N VAL A 83 -3.77 1.07 3.19
CA VAL A 83 -3.32 1.96 2.13
C VAL A 83 -4.33 2.01 0.98
N ALA A 84 -4.83 0.86 0.52
CA ALA A 84 -5.82 0.80 -0.55
C ALA A 84 -7.15 1.51 -0.21
N LEU A 85 -7.56 1.50 1.06
CA LEU A 85 -8.80 2.15 1.51
C LEU A 85 -8.63 3.64 1.80
N LYS A 86 -7.44 4.06 2.27
CA LYS A 86 -7.23 5.41 2.82
C LYS A 86 -6.47 6.34 1.89
N PHE A 87 -5.69 5.83 0.93
CA PHE A 87 -5.03 6.67 -0.06
C PHE A 87 -5.94 6.88 -1.27
N ASP A 88 -6.54 8.06 -1.35
CA ASP A 88 -7.19 8.51 -2.58
C ASP A 88 -6.14 8.86 -3.66
N GLN A 89 -6.59 9.07 -4.90
CA GLN A 89 -5.69 9.37 -6.00
C GLN A 89 -4.94 10.72 -5.82
N ASN A 90 -5.47 11.66 -5.04
CA ASN A 90 -4.80 12.93 -4.74
C ASN A 90 -3.62 12.73 -3.78
N MET A 91 -3.81 11.90 -2.75
CA MET A 91 -2.76 11.47 -1.82
C MET A 91 -1.71 10.64 -2.55
N VAL A 92 -2.11 9.72 -3.43
CA VAL A 92 -1.15 8.96 -4.26
C VAL A 92 -0.35 9.91 -5.16
N LYS A 93 -0.97 10.92 -5.78
CA LYS A 93 -0.27 11.93 -6.58
C LYS A 93 0.78 12.68 -5.75
N ARG A 94 0.41 13.14 -4.54
CA ARG A 94 1.36 13.81 -3.62
C ARG A 94 2.48 12.88 -3.17
N LEU A 95 2.15 11.62 -2.90
CA LEU A 95 3.13 10.59 -2.56
C LEU A 95 4.12 10.39 -3.72
N CYS A 96 3.65 10.25 -4.96
CA CYS A 96 4.52 10.17 -6.13
C CYS A 96 5.47 11.37 -6.23
N THR A 97 5.01 12.60 -5.91
CA THR A 97 5.88 13.77 -5.84
C THR A 97 7.00 13.61 -4.80
N PHE A 98 6.72 13.06 -3.61
CA PHE A 98 7.77 12.77 -2.61
C PHE A 98 8.82 11.74 -3.06
N TYR A 99 8.48 10.91 -4.05
CA TYR A 99 9.42 9.97 -4.66
C TYR A 99 10.01 10.48 -5.99
N ASN A 100 9.73 11.73 -6.38
CA ASN A 100 10.10 12.29 -7.68
C ASN A 100 9.61 11.42 -8.87
N LEU A 101 8.44 10.82 -8.74
CA LEU A 101 7.83 9.95 -9.75
C LEU A 101 6.78 10.71 -10.55
N ARG A 102 6.72 10.43 -11.86
CA ARG A 102 5.65 10.95 -12.73
C ARG A 102 4.36 10.18 -12.47
N TYR A 103 3.45 10.79 -11.71
CA TYR A 103 2.13 10.23 -11.43
C TYR A 103 1.31 10.01 -12.71
N ARG A 104 0.57 8.89 -12.77
CA ARG A 104 -0.38 8.55 -13.83
C ARG A 104 -1.68 8.04 -13.20
N ASN A 105 -2.83 8.58 -13.61
CA ASN A 105 -4.12 8.16 -13.07
C ASN A 105 -4.64 6.93 -13.84
N PRO A 106 -5.08 5.84 -13.18
CA PRO A 106 -4.98 5.58 -11.74
C PRO A 106 -3.66 4.93 -11.34
N THR A 107 -3.15 5.28 -10.15
CA THR A 107 -2.02 4.61 -9.51
C THR A 107 -2.48 3.93 -8.22
N SER A 108 -2.09 2.67 -8.04
CA SER A 108 -2.27 1.90 -6.81
C SER A 108 -0.96 1.80 -6.05
N ILE A 109 -1.02 1.68 -4.72
CA ILE A 109 0.17 1.45 -3.88
C ILE A 109 0.17 0.00 -3.42
N MET A 110 1.33 -0.65 -3.49
CA MET A 110 1.54 -2.01 -2.99
C MET A 110 2.78 -2.03 -2.10
N LEU A 111 2.57 -2.31 -0.82
CA LEU A 111 3.62 -2.55 0.15
C LEU A 111 4.08 -4.00 0.06
N ILE A 112 5.38 -4.21 -0.01
CA ILE A 112 6.04 -5.52 -0.01
C ILE A 112 7.11 -5.56 1.08
N ASP A 113 7.49 -6.76 1.50
CA ASP A 113 8.68 -6.98 2.33
C ASP A 113 9.60 -7.95 1.56
N SER A 114 10.74 -7.46 1.08
CA SER A 114 11.69 -8.28 0.31
C SER A 114 12.25 -9.46 1.09
N SER A 115 12.29 -9.40 2.42
CA SER A 115 12.76 -10.51 3.25
C SER A 115 11.76 -11.66 3.35
N MET A 116 10.48 -11.39 3.08
CA MET A 116 9.38 -12.38 3.12
C MET A 116 9.06 -12.99 1.76
N ARG A 117 9.83 -12.65 0.71
CA ARG A 117 9.57 -13.09 -0.68
C ARG A 117 9.81 -14.58 -0.92
N THR A 118 10.34 -15.33 0.03
CA THR A 118 10.68 -16.74 -0.19
C THR A 118 9.49 -17.68 -0.26
N ASN A 119 8.25 -17.34 0.18
CA ASN A 119 7.21 -18.39 0.26
C ASN A 119 5.73 -18.08 -0.03
N SER A 120 5.25 -16.86 -0.37
CA SER A 120 3.78 -16.69 -0.40
C SER A 120 3.13 -15.69 -1.36
N PHE A 121 3.86 -14.98 -2.22
CA PHE A 121 3.20 -14.06 -3.17
C PHE A 121 2.67 -14.80 -4.42
N ARG A 122 1.62 -15.60 -4.23
CA ARG A 122 0.65 -15.93 -5.29
C ARG A 122 -0.12 -14.65 -5.61
N SER A 123 0.32 -13.94 -6.64
CA SER A 123 -0.15 -12.64 -7.15
C SER A 123 -1.60 -12.58 -7.66
N ASN A 124 -2.53 -13.39 -7.14
CA ASN A 124 -3.86 -13.55 -7.72
C ASN A 124 -5.02 -12.81 -7.01
N SER A 125 -4.80 -12.09 -5.90
CA SER A 125 -5.93 -11.49 -5.15
C SER A 125 -6.21 -10.01 -5.44
N PHE A 126 -5.32 -9.26 -6.09
CA PHE A 126 -5.56 -7.83 -6.38
C PHE A 126 -6.30 -7.56 -7.69
N ARG A 127 -6.73 -8.61 -8.42
CA ARG A 127 -7.45 -8.49 -9.69
C ARG A 127 -8.97 -8.39 -9.58
N SER A 128 -9.54 -8.42 -8.38
CA SER A 128 -11.00 -8.42 -8.20
C SER A 128 -11.45 -7.38 -7.16
N ASN A 129 -12.29 -6.43 -7.60
CA ASN A 129 -13.17 -5.57 -6.81
C ASN A 129 -12.69 -4.21 -6.26
N SER A 130 -12.20 -3.26 -7.09
CA SER A 130 -12.26 -1.84 -6.68
C SER A 130 -12.63 -0.80 -7.74
N PHE A 131 -12.90 -1.18 -8.99
CA PHE A 131 -13.44 -0.25 -10.00
C PHE A 131 -14.91 -0.54 -10.36
N ARG A 132 -15.77 -0.69 -9.34
CA ARG A 132 -17.22 -0.64 -9.51
C ARG A 132 -17.80 0.37 -8.53
N SER A 133 -17.69 1.65 -8.87
CA SER A 133 -18.57 2.68 -8.34
C SER A 133 -19.98 2.41 -8.86
N ASN A 134 -20.72 1.52 -8.19
CA ASN A 134 -22.17 1.42 -8.33
C ASN A 134 -22.80 1.65 -6.96
N SER A 135 -23.43 2.82 -6.84
CA SER A 135 -24.63 3.09 -6.03
C SER A 135 -25.02 2.01 -5.01
N ILE A 136 -24.66 2.20 -3.75
CA ILE A 136 -25.40 1.60 -2.61
C ILE A 136 -25.99 2.76 -1.81
N LYS A 137 -27.01 3.36 -2.42
CA LYS A 137 -28.14 3.93 -1.67
C LYS A 137 -28.92 2.74 -1.12
N ASN A 138 -29.28 2.79 0.16
CA ASN A 138 -30.27 1.96 0.84
C ASN A 138 -29.91 0.48 1.08
N ASN A 139 -29.45 0.17 2.30
CA ASN A 139 -29.80 -1.09 3.00
C ASN A 139 -29.56 -0.99 4.53
N PHE A 140 -29.91 0.15 5.14
CA PHE A 140 -29.89 0.32 6.61
C PHE A 140 -31.20 -0.09 7.31
N ALA A 141 -32.10 -0.79 6.62
CA ALA A 141 -33.39 -1.19 7.18
C ALA A 141 -33.78 -2.61 6.74
N ARG A 142 -33.10 -3.66 7.23
CA ARG A 142 -33.67 -5.04 7.16
C ARG A 142 -33.04 -6.14 8.03
N SER A 143 -32.15 -5.84 8.98
CA SER A 143 -31.51 -6.87 9.82
C SER A 143 -32.02 -6.95 11.27
N SER A 144 -33.06 -6.21 11.67
CA SER A 144 -33.58 -6.21 13.06
C SER A 144 -34.74 -7.18 13.36
N LEU A 145 -35.14 -8.08 12.44
CA LEU A 145 -36.37 -8.87 12.61
C LEU A 145 -36.23 -10.39 12.37
N ARG A 146 -35.05 -10.96 12.59
CA ARG A 146 -34.86 -12.42 12.38
C ARG A 146 -34.05 -13.17 13.45
N ASN A 147 -33.97 -12.66 14.68
CA ASN A 147 -33.23 -13.35 15.75
C ASN A 147 -33.89 -13.37 17.14
N SER A 148 -35.22 -13.21 17.24
CA SER A 148 -35.94 -13.23 18.53
C SER A 148 -36.99 -14.34 18.65
N ARG A 149 -36.74 -15.53 18.07
CA ARG A 149 -37.61 -16.72 18.20
C ARG A 149 -36.85 -18.05 18.26
N ARG A 150 -35.69 -18.10 18.91
CA ARG A 150 -35.05 -19.35 19.36
C ARG A 150 -34.25 -19.06 20.62
N ASN A 151 -34.94 -19.11 21.76
CA ASN A 151 -34.40 -19.47 23.07
C ASN A 151 -35.58 -19.49 24.06
N SER A 152 -36.37 -20.54 23.95
CA SER A 152 -37.29 -21.00 24.97
C SER A 152 -37.29 -22.52 24.85
N PHE A 153 -37.12 -23.22 25.98
CA PHE A 153 -36.95 -24.67 26.17
C PHE A 153 -35.51 -25.20 26.29
N SER A 154 -35.03 -25.23 27.53
CA SER A 154 -34.41 -26.37 28.24
C SER A 154 -33.87 -25.84 29.58
N ASN A 155 -34.59 -26.00 30.70
CA ASN A 155 -34.65 -27.16 31.60
C ASN A 155 -33.83 -26.92 32.87
N PHE A 156 -34.53 -27.07 34.00
CA PHE A 156 -34.16 -26.97 35.42
C PHE A 156 -34.02 -25.56 36.03
#